data_AF-A0AAX4KY97-F1
#
_entry.id   AF-A0AAX4KY97-F1
#
_cell.length_a   1.000
_cell.length_b   1.000
_cell.length_c   1.000
_cell.angle_alpha   90.00
_cell.angle_beta   90.00
_cell.angle_gamma   90.00
#
_symmetry.space_group_name_H-M   'P 1'
#
loop_
_entity.id
_entity.type
_entity.pdbx_description
1 polymer ?
#
loop_
_entity_poly.entity_id
_entity_poly.type
_entity_poly.pdbx_seq_one_letter_code
_entity_poly.pdbx_strand_id
1 'polypeptide(L)'
;MEKAIHNLGKDARLHIIHILLRNRGKKELADELGITPAAITKYLKGITHPSDEIIKKSIQIASDEEYNEIIKTIITDLTEALIELIENVDIEMIIENENTVKLKKMLERAFNEALSTSSSLV
;
A
#
# COMPACT_ATOMS: atom_id res chain seq x y z
N MET A 1 -1.37 5.52 9.52
CA MET A 1 -1.08 5.21 8.09
C MET A 1 -1.63 6.26 7.12
N GLU A 2 -2.14 7.41 7.58
CA GLU A 2 -2.87 8.35 6.71
C GLU A 2 -2.04 8.91 5.56
N LYS A 3 -0.82 9.41 5.84
CA LYS A 3 0.09 9.91 4.79
C LYS A 3 0.44 8.84 3.75
N ALA A 4 0.64 7.60 4.19
CA ALA A 4 0.93 6.48 3.29
C ALA A 4 -0.25 6.20 2.36
N ILE A 5 -1.47 6.11 2.90
CA ILE A 5 -2.68 5.91 2.10
C ILE A 5 -2.91 7.07 1.12
N HIS A 6 -2.73 8.31 1.58
CA HIS A 6 -2.93 9.50 0.77
C HIS A 6 -2.06 9.50 -0.49
N ASN A 7 -0.79 9.12 -0.32
CA ASN A 7 0.19 9.09 -1.40
C ASN A 7 0.06 7.89 -2.34
N LEU A 8 -0.88 6.97 -2.10
CA LEU A 8 -1.06 5.82 -2.98
C LEU A 8 -1.50 6.22 -4.38
N GLY A 9 -0.84 5.63 -5.37
CA GLY A 9 -1.22 5.66 -6.76
C GLY A 9 -2.61 5.10 -7.02
N LYS A 10 -3.20 5.53 -8.12
CA LYS A 10 -4.53 5.09 -8.58
C LYS A 10 -4.62 3.59 -8.81
N ASP A 11 -3.52 3.00 -9.30
CA ASP A 11 -3.44 1.58 -9.62
C ASP A 11 -3.29 0.73 -8.36
N ALA A 12 -2.46 1.15 -7.40
CA ALA A 12 -2.38 0.49 -6.09
C ALA A 12 -3.74 0.49 -5.36
N ARG A 13 -4.45 1.63 -5.38
CA ARG A 13 -5.80 1.73 -4.80
C ARG A 13 -6.78 0.75 -5.46
N LEU A 14 -6.74 0.63 -6.79
CA LEU A 14 -7.58 -0.33 -7.50
C LEU A 14 -7.17 -1.78 -7.20
N HIS A 15 -5.86 -2.05 -7.09
CA HIS A 15 -5.35 -3.37 -6.76
C HIS A 15 -5.81 -3.84 -5.39
N ILE A 16 -5.87 -2.94 -4.40
CA ILE A 16 -6.45 -3.23 -3.08
C ILE A 16 -7.90 -3.71 -3.19
N ILE A 17 -8.72 -3.07 -4.03
CA ILE A 17 -10.10 -3.52 -4.29
C ILE A 17 -10.10 -4.90 -4.96
N HIS A 18 -9.17 -5.18 -5.87
CA HIS A 18 -9.05 -6.48 -6.50
C HIS A 18 -8.66 -7.59 -5.52
N ILE A 19 -7.78 -7.34 -4.57
CA ILE A 19 -7.43 -8.29 -3.50
C ILE A 19 -8.70 -8.72 -2.78
N LEU A 20 -9.49 -7.74 -2.32
CA LEU A 20 -10.72 -8.03 -1.59
C LEU A 20 -11.74 -8.80 -2.45
N LEU A 21 -11.92 -8.44 -3.72
CA LEU A 21 -12.85 -9.12 -4.63
C LEU A 21 -12.50 -10.58 -4.95
N ARG A 22 -11.34 -11.09 -4.54
CA ARG A 22 -10.99 -12.51 -4.73
C ARG A 22 -11.86 -13.42 -3.87
N ASN A 23 -12.23 -12.97 -2.68
CA ASN A 23 -12.95 -13.78 -1.69
C ASN A 23 -14.43 -13.40 -1.54
N ARG A 24 -14.85 -12.29 -2.15
CA ARG A 24 -16.20 -11.71 -2.00
C ARG A 24 -16.74 -11.16 -3.31
N GLY A 25 -18.06 -11.22 -3.44
CA GLY A 25 -18.76 -10.64 -4.59
C GLY A 25 -18.77 -9.11 -4.57
N LYS A 26 -19.04 -8.47 -5.72
CA LYS A 26 -19.13 -6.99 -5.81
C LYS A 26 -20.16 -6.38 -4.87
N LYS A 27 -21.28 -7.08 -4.65
CA LYS A 27 -22.36 -6.61 -3.77
C LYS A 27 -21.93 -6.67 -2.31
N GLU A 28 -21.44 -7.83 -1.90
CA GLU A 28 -20.92 -8.09 -0.55
C GLU A 28 -19.81 -7.10 -0.17
N LEU A 29 -18.80 -6.93 -1.03
CA LEU A 29 -17.75 -5.95 -0.79
C LEU A 29 -18.28 -4.52 -0.70
N ALA A 30 -19.27 -4.16 -1.52
CA ALA A 30 -19.88 -2.83 -1.46
C ALA A 30 -20.61 -2.61 -0.13
N ASP A 31 -21.35 -3.61 0.35
CA ASP A 31 -22.07 -3.57 1.62
C ASP A 31 -21.08 -3.41 2.78
N GLU A 32 -20.00 -4.21 2.81
CA GLU A 32 -18.95 -4.11 3.83
C GLU A 32 -18.23 -2.76 3.79
N LEU A 33 -17.91 -2.25 2.60
CA LEU A 33 -17.32 -0.92 2.42
C LEU A 33 -18.32 0.22 2.65
N GLY A 34 -19.62 -0.05 2.78
CA GLY A 34 -20.65 0.98 2.98
C GLY A 34 -20.82 1.89 1.76
N ILE A 35 -20.69 1.33 0.56
CA ILE A 35 -20.84 2.02 -0.72
C ILE A 35 -21.83 1.26 -1.62
N THR A 36 -22.16 1.83 -2.77
CA THR A 36 -23.03 1.15 -3.73
C THR A 36 -22.25 0.14 -4.59
N PRO A 37 -22.86 -0.96 -5.04
CA PRO A 37 -22.23 -1.87 -6.02
C PRO A 37 -21.83 -1.17 -7.33
N ALA A 38 -22.52 -0.08 -7.67
CA ALA A 38 -22.18 0.78 -8.80
C ALA A 38 -20.83 1.49 -8.60
N ALA A 39 -20.48 1.88 -7.38
CA ALA A 39 -19.17 2.47 -7.07
C ALA A 39 -18.02 1.47 -7.30
N ILE A 40 -18.18 0.22 -6.84
CA ILE A 40 -17.23 -0.86 -7.16
C ILE A 40 -17.08 -1.02 -8.67
N THR A 41 -18.19 -1.01 -9.41
CA THR A 41 -18.16 -1.11 -10.87
C THR A 41 -17.44 0.07 -11.52
N LYS A 42 -17.56 1.30 -10.99
CA LYS A 42 -16.83 2.47 -11.46
C LYS A 42 -15.33 2.36 -11.21
N TYR A 43 -14.92 1.82 -10.06
CA TYR A 43 -13.50 1.55 -9.77
C TYR A 43 -12.91 0.57 -10.76
N LEU A 44 -13.57 -0.58 -10.96
CA LEU A 44 -13.11 -1.61 -11.90
C LEU A 44 -13.05 -1.16 -13.36
N LYS A 45 -13.81 -0.12 -13.71
CA LYS A 45 -13.78 0.50 -15.04
C LYS A 45 -12.80 1.67 -15.16
N GLY A 46 -12.08 2.01 -14.09
CA GLY A 46 -11.17 3.17 -14.06
C GLY A 46 -11.87 4.53 -14.17
N ILE A 47 -13.19 4.59 -13.96
CA ILE A 47 -13.96 5.84 -14.04
C ILE A 47 -13.67 6.74 -12.84
N THR A 48 -13.50 6.12 -11.67
CA THR A 48 -13.13 6.77 -10.41
C THR A 48 -12.16 5.87 -9.65
N HIS A 49 -11.50 6.39 -8.62
CA HIS A 49 -10.64 5.59 -7.75
C HIS A 49 -11.16 5.59 -6.31
N PRO A 50 -10.85 4.55 -5.53
CA PRO A 50 -11.15 4.51 -4.09
C PRO A 50 -10.52 5.69 -3.35
N SER A 51 -11.32 6.38 -2.53
CA SER A 51 -10.81 7.43 -1.65
C SER A 51 -9.99 6.87 -0.49
N ASP A 52 -9.32 7.74 0.25
CA ASP A 52 -8.52 7.38 1.44
C ASP A 52 -9.38 6.63 2.47
N GLU A 53 -10.61 7.09 2.69
CA GLU A 53 -11.55 6.44 3.61
C GLU A 53 -11.95 5.04 3.13
N ILE A 54 -12.10 4.83 1.82
CA ILE A 54 -12.37 3.50 1.28
C ILE A 54 -11.16 2.58 1.47
N ILE A 55 -9.94 3.05 1.24
CA ILE A 55 -8.73 2.25 1.46
C ILE A 55 -8.53 1.92 2.94
N LYS A 56 -8.75 2.88 3.85
CA LYS A 56 -8.73 2.64 5.30
C LYS A 56 -9.72 1.54 5.66
N LYS A 57 -10.94 1.60 5.12
CA LYS A 57 -11.96 0.59 5.39
C LYS A 57 -11.62 -0.76 4.77
N SER A 58 -11.03 -0.78 3.57
CA SER A 58 -10.51 -2.00 2.95
C SER A 58 -9.50 -2.72 3.85
N ILE A 59 -8.59 -1.99 4.50
CA ILE A 59 -7.64 -2.55 5.46
C ILE A 59 -8.35 -3.12 6.69
N GLN A 60 -9.40 -2.45 7.17
CA GLN A 60 -10.16 -2.87 8.37
C GLN A 60 -10.98 -4.14 8.15
N ILE A 61 -11.52 -4.35 6.95
CA ILE A 61 -12.35 -5.51 6.61
C ILE A 61 -11.55 -6.64 5.96
N ALA A 62 -10.23 -6.51 5.86
CA ALA A 62 -9.36 -7.52 5.28
C ALA A 62 -9.17 -8.69 6.24
N SER A 63 -9.13 -9.90 5.71
CA SER A 63 -8.57 -11.05 6.44
C SER A 63 -7.07 -10.87 6.67
N ASP A 64 -6.45 -11.70 7.52
CA ASP A 64 -5.00 -11.62 7.76
C ASP A 64 -4.17 -11.79 6.47
N GLU A 65 -4.61 -12.68 5.57
CA GLU A 65 -3.97 -12.90 4.27
C GLU A 65 -4.13 -11.67 3.36
N GLU A 66 -5.35 -11.16 3.22
CA GLU A 66 -5.64 -9.96 2.42
C GLU A 66 -4.90 -8.73 2.97
N TYR A 67 -4.84 -8.58 4.29
CA TYR A 67 -4.12 -7.51 4.96
C TYR A 67 -2.65 -7.54 4.56
N ASN A 68 -2.00 -8.70 4.65
CA ASN A 68 -0.60 -8.86 4.26
C ASN A 68 -0.37 -8.49 2.78
N GLU A 69 -1.27 -8.90 1.88
CA GLU A 69 -1.19 -8.50 0.48
C GLU A 69 -1.41 -7.00 0.25
N ILE A 70 -2.37 -6.39 0.96
CA ILE A 70 -2.63 -4.96 0.90
C ILE A 70 -1.40 -4.18 1.38
N ILE A 71 -0.80 -4.58 2.50
CA ILE A 71 0.41 -3.94 3.02
C ILE A 71 1.57 -4.05 2.02
N LYS A 72 1.75 -5.21 1.37
CA LYS A 72 2.75 -5.35 0.30
C LYS A 72 2.48 -4.39 -0.86
N THR A 73 1.23 -4.29 -1.30
CA THR A 73 0.81 -3.35 -2.36
C THR A 73 1.16 -1.90 -1.99
N ILE A 74 0.87 -1.50 -0.75
CA ILE A 74 1.18 -0.15 -0.24
C ILE A 74 2.69 0.08 -0.20
N ILE A 75 3.47 -0.88 0.28
CA ILE A 75 4.93 -0.77 0.34
C ILE A 75 5.48 -0.61 -1.07
N THR A 76 5.10 -1.48 -2.01
CA THR A 76 5.57 -1.45 -3.40
C THR A 76 5.33 -0.09 -4.05
N ASP A 77 4.08 0.39 -4.05
CA ASP A 77 3.72 1.68 -4.68
C ASP A 77 4.51 2.86 -4.11
N LEU A 78 4.63 2.92 -2.78
CA LEU A 78 5.39 3.99 -2.13
C LEU A 78 6.90 3.89 -2.38
N THR A 79 7.45 2.68 -2.45
CA THR A 79 8.87 2.49 -2.74
C THR A 79 9.20 2.78 -4.19
N GLU A 80 8.33 2.43 -5.13
CA GLU A 80 8.50 2.75 -6.55
C GLU A 80 8.52 4.27 -6.75
N ALA A 81 7.55 4.98 -6.16
CA ALA A 81 7.53 6.45 -6.20
C ALA A 81 8.77 7.08 -5.55
N LEU A 82 9.28 6.49 -4.45
CA LEU A 82 10.49 6.97 -3.80
C LEU A 82 11.75 6.71 -4.63
N ILE A 83 11.86 5.54 -5.28
CA ILE A 83 12.96 5.20 -6.18
C ILE A 83 12.99 6.19 -7.34
N GLU A 84 11.84 6.40 -8.00
CA GLU A 84 11.71 7.36 -9.09
C GLU A 84 12.15 8.77 -8.64
N LEU A 85 11.72 9.22 -7.46
CA LEU A 85 12.16 10.51 -6.93
C LEU A 85 13.68 10.57 -6.74
N ILE A 86 14.27 9.56 -6.10
CA ILE A 86 15.71 9.49 -5.80
C ILE A 86 16.55 9.46 -7.07
N GLU A 87 16.10 8.77 -8.10
CA GLU A 87 16.78 8.69 -9.40
C GLU A 87 16.79 10.04 -10.14
N ASN A 88 15.91 10.97 -9.78
CA ASN A 88 15.72 12.25 -10.47
C ASN A 88 16.15 13.48 -9.64
N VAL A 89 16.79 13.31 -8.49
CA VAL A 89 17.28 14.42 -7.64
C VAL A 89 18.76 14.28 -7.29
N ASP A 90 19.42 15.41 -7.01
CA ASP A 90 20.83 15.41 -6.62
C ASP A 90 21.06 14.71 -5.28
N ILE A 91 22.06 13.84 -5.24
CA ILE A 91 22.37 13.01 -4.07
C ILE A 91 22.70 13.84 -2.82
N GLU A 92 23.27 15.03 -3.00
CA GLU A 92 23.57 15.96 -1.89
C GLU A 92 22.28 16.38 -1.17
N MET A 93 21.21 16.70 -1.91
CA MET A 93 19.91 17.07 -1.33
C MET A 93 19.28 15.91 -0.54
N ILE A 94 19.51 14.67 -0.97
CA ILE A 94 19.02 13.48 -0.29
C ILE A 94 19.73 13.28 1.05
N ILE A 95 21.05 13.44 1.08
CA ILE A 95 21.90 13.21 2.25
C ILE A 95 21.70 14.29 3.32
N GLU A 96 21.51 15.54 2.91
CA GLU A 96 21.25 16.66 3.82
C GLU A 96 19.88 16.56 4.51
N ASN A 97 18.95 15.77 3.96
CA ASN A 97 17.64 15.58 4.55
C ASN A 97 17.67 14.59 5.72
N GLU A 98 17.41 15.10 6.94
CA GLU A 98 17.40 14.29 8.15
C GLU A 98 16.42 13.10 8.11
N ASN A 99 15.33 13.19 7.35
CA ASN A 99 14.35 12.11 7.24
C ASN A 99 14.86 10.97 6.37
N THR A 100 15.71 11.24 5.37
CA THR A 100 16.37 10.18 4.59
C THR A 100 17.34 9.40 5.47
N VAL A 101 18.10 10.09 6.33
CA VAL A 101 19.01 9.42 7.28
C VAL A 101 18.23 8.55 8.29
N LYS A 102 17.09 9.04 8.79
CA LYS A 102 16.18 8.26 9.65
C LYS A 102 15.64 7.04 8.89
N LEU A 103 15.19 7.21 7.66
CA LEU A 103 14.66 6.14 6.82
C LEU A 103 15.71 5.04 6.57
N LYS A 104 16.95 5.40 6.24
CA LYS A 104 18.07 4.46 6.08
C LYS A 104 18.23 3.56 7.30
N LYS A 105 18.29 4.14 8.50
CA LYS A 105 18.44 3.38 9.76
C LYS A 105 17.27 2.43 10.01
N MET A 106 16.05 2.85 9.69
CA MET A 106 14.86 1.99 9.85
C MET A 106 14.90 0.81 8.87
N LEU A 107 15.31 1.05 7.62
CA LEU A 107 15.46 -0.01 6.62
C LEU A 107 16.57 -1.00 7.01
N GLU A 108 17.74 -0.51 7.41
CA GLU A 108 18.85 -1.36 7.89
C GLU A 108 18.40 -2.28 9.04
N ARG A 109 17.64 -1.74 9.99
CA ARG A 109 17.08 -2.54 11.08
C ARG A 109 16.12 -3.62 10.56
N ALA A 110 15.19 -3.27 9.68
CA ALA A 110 14.24 -4.23 9.10
C ALA A 110 14.95 -5.36 8.34
N PHE A 111 15.99 -5.03 7.56
CA PHE A 111 16.79 -6.04 6.85
C PHE A 111 17.56 -6.95 7.82
N ASN A 112 18.16 -6.41 8.87
CA ASN A 112 18.86 -7.20 9.88
C ASN A 112 17.93 -8.17 10.61
N GLU A 113 16.72 -7.72 10.96
CA GLU A 113 15.69 -8.57 11.58
C GLU A 113 15.27 -9.71 10.63
N ALA A 114 15.04 -9.42 9.34
CA ALA A 114 14.72 -10.43 8.33
C ALA A 114 15.85 -11.46 8.13
N LEU A 115 17.11 -11.00 8.08
CA LEU A 115 18.27 -11.89 7.96
C LEU A 115 18.40 -12.80 9.18
N SER A 116 18.20 -12.27 10.39
CA SER A 116 18.26 -13.06 11.62
C SER A 116 17.20 -14.17 11.67
N THR A 117 15.97 -13.88 11.23
CA THR A 117 14.88 -14.87 11.15
C THR A 117 15.13 -15.93 10.07
N SER A 118 15.78 -15.56 8.97
CA SER A 118 16.17 -16.53 7.92
C SER A 118 17.32 -17.46 8.36
N SER A 119 18.26 -16.98 9.17
CA SER A 119 19.37 -17.78 9.69
C SER A 119 18.96 -18.78 10.78
N SER A 120 17.85 -18.55 11.48
CA SER A 120 17.30 -19.45 12.51
C SER A 120 16.49 -20.63 11.94
N LEU A 121 16.35 -20.72 10.61
CA LEU A 121 15.62 -21.78 9.90
C LEU A 121 16.55 -22.77 9.16
N VAL A 122 17.86 -22.69 9.38
CA VAL A 122 18.89 -23.60 8.83
C VAL A 122 19.58 -24.36 9.93
#